data_AF-F6FFI5-F1
#
_entry.id   AF-F6FFI5-F1
#
_cell.length_a   1.000
_cell.length_b   1.000
_cell.length_c   1.000
_cell.angle_alpha   90.00
_cell.angle_beta   90.00
_cell.angle_gamma   90.00
#
_symmetry.space_group_name_H-M   'P 1'
#
loop_
_entity.id
_entity.type
_entity.pdbx_description
1 polymer ?
#
loop_
_entity_poly.entity_id
_entity_poly.type
_entity_poly.pdbx_seq_one_letter_code
_entity_poly.pdbx_strand_id
1 'polypeptide(L)'
;MNVMASEINKLIIQFQQNKDVKALNTLLEIYYVNACKWANQYIRKCIYSNLIKFEPEEINSYVYISFLKAVETYKISGEKRSMSFKNYFYQLIKYQTYSEIRGYFNWQIIPKYAEMCKRYEKDAERERDMWEEKAKSMDVVSLCEEIFKFLLGKNETYAKVFKYKMSGYKNSVICEKLGLSPNSLKAMCQYIKKLILKKFGRIDILF
;
A
#
# COMPACT_ATOMS: atom_id res chain seq x y z
N MET A 1 -11.51 -12.44 15.28
CA MET A 1 -10.63 -12.42 16.48
C MET A 1 -9.57 -11.35 16.30
N ASN A 2 -9.36 -10.47 17.30
CA ASN A 2 -8.30 -9.46 17.29
C ASN A 2 -7.06 -10.10 17.95
N VAL A 3 -6.28 -10.85 17.18
CA VAL A 3 -5.05 -11.49 17.67
C VAL A 3 -3.99 -10.41 17.87
N MET A 4 -3.37 -10.37 19.05
CA MET A 4 -2.37 -9.35 19.40
C MET A 4 -1.09 -9.56 18.57
N ALA A 5 -0.44 -8.47 18.17
CA ALA A 5 0.79 -8.55 17.35
C ALA A 5 1.92 -9.36 18.01
N SER A 6 1.94 -9.45 19.34
CA SER A 6 2.86 -10.27 20.12
C SER A 6 2.62 -11.77 19.92
N GLU A 7 1.37 -12.19 19.72
CA GLU A 7 0.99 -13.59 19.55
C GLU A 7 1.33 -14.09 18.15
N ILE A 8 1.11 -13.26 17.12
CA ILE A 8 1.56 -13.53 15.76
C ILE A 8 3.07 -13.77 15.71
N ASN A 9 3.85 -12.91 16.36
CA ASN A 9 5.30 -13.06 16.39
C ASN A 9 5.73 -14.37 17.06
N LYS A 10 5.06 -14.80 18.14
CA LYS A 10 5.35 -16.09 18.79
C LYS A 10 5.11 -17.27 17.85
N LEU A 11 3.98 -17.30 17.16
CA LEU A 11 3.65 -18.35 16.20
C LEU A 11 4.67 -18.42 15.06
N ILE A 12 5.12 -17.26 14.56
CA ILE A 12 6.16 -17.21 13.51
C ILE A 12 7.49 -17.78 14.04
N ILE A 13 7.92 -17.41 15.24
CA ILE A 13 9.16 -17.94 15.85
C ILE A 13 9.06 -19.46 16.02
N GLN A 14 7.92 -19.96 16.52
CA GLN A 14 7.68 -21.39 16.70
C GLN A 14 7.82 -22.16 15.38
N PHE A 15 7.25 -21.64 14.29
CA PHE A 15 7.43 -22.25 12.98
C PHE A 15 8.86 -22.13 12.46
N GLN A 16 9.50 -20.97 12.56
CA GLN A 16 10.85 -20.75 12.03
C GLN A 16 11.91 -21.62 12.72
N GLN A 17 11.81 -21.78 14.04
CA GLN A 17 12.79 -22.54 14.83
C GLN A 17 12.50 -24.04 14.83
N ASN A 18 11.23 -24.42 14.99
CA ASN A 18 10.86 -25.81 15.26
C ASN A 18 10.08 -26.47 14.12
N LYS A 19 9.84 -25.75 13.01
CA LYS A 19 8.97 -26.20 11.89
C LYS A 19 7.59 -26.66 12.38
N ASP A 20 7.06 -25.97 13.39
CA ASP A 20 5.76 -26.30 14.00
C ASP A 20 4.60 -26.07 13.03
N VAL A 21 4.07 -27.17 12.50
CA VAL A 21 2.95 -27.17 11.55
C VAL A 21 1.66 -26.62 12.17
N LYS A 22 1.44 -26.80 13.48
CA LYS A 22 0.25 -26.25 14.15
C LYS A 22 0.32 -24.73 14.18
N ALA A 23 1.49 -24.18 14.51
CA ALA A 23 1.70 -22.72 14.47
C ALA A 23 1.49 -22.14 13.06
N LEU A 24 1.97 -22.85 12.02
CA LEU A 24 1.75 -22.45 10.62
C LEU A 24 0.25 -22.45 10.25
N ASN A 25 -0.48 -23.50 10.62
CA ASN A 25 -1.91 -23.62 10.34
C ASN A 25 -2.72 -22.54 11.06
N THR A 26 -2.40 -22.22 12.31
CA THR A 26 -3.04 -21.10 13.03
C THR A 26 -2.77 -19.77 12.33
N LEU A 27 -1.54 -19.52 11.86
CA LEU A 27 -1.24 -18.32 11.08
C LEU A 27 -2.01 -18.27 9.75
N LEU A 28 -2.16 -19.41 9.07
CA LEU A 28 -2.98 -19.52 7.84
C LEU A 28 -4.43 -19.13 8.11
N GLU A 29 -5.05 -19.69 9.15
CA GLU A 29 -6.44 -19.39 9.52
C GLU A 29 -6.66 -17.89 9.77
N ILE A 30 -5.68 -17.21 10.38
CA ILE A 30 -5.74 -15.77 10.67
C ILE A 30 -5.69 -14.93 9.39
N TYR A 31 -4.81 -15.28 8.44
CA TYR A 31 -4.46 -14.39 7.32
C TYR A 31 -5.04 -14.80 5.96
N TYR A 32 -5.20 -16.09 5.68
CA TYR A 32 -5.35 -16.62 4.32
C TYR A 32 -6.57 -16.06 3.59
N VAL A 33 -7.77 -16.20 4.15
CA VAL A 33 -9.02 -15.76 3.49
C VAL A 33 -9.00 -14.25 3.21
N ASN A 34 -8.54 -13.45 4.17
CA ASN A 34 -8.45 -12.00 4.03
C ASN A 34 -7.37 -11.59 3.03
N ALA A 35 -6.27 -12.35 2.94
CA ALA A 35 -5.23 -12.14 1.96
C ALA A 35 -5.71 -12.49 0.55
N CYS A 36 -6.43 -13.59 0.34
CA CYS A 36 -7.03 -13.94 -0.96
C CYS A 36 -8.02 -12.87 -1.45
N LYS A 37 -8.93 -12.41 -0.57
CA LYS A 37 -9.87 -11.32 -0.90
C LYS A 37 -9.13 -10.05 -1.30
N TRP A 38 -8.10 -9.69 -0.54
CA TRP A 38 -7.29 -8.52 -0.83
C TRP A 38 -6.49 -8.67 -2.14
N ALA A 39 -5.88 -9.84 -2.38
CA ALA A 39 -5.09 -10.13 -3.57
C ALA A 39 -5.94 -10.04 -4.83
N ASN A 40 -7.15 -10.62 -4.83
CA ASN A 40 -8.10 -10.53 -5.94
C ASN A 40 -8.46 -9.06 -6.26
N GLN A 41 -8.75 -8.25 -5.25
CA GLN A 41 -9.01 -6.82 -5.44
C GLN A 41 -7.79 -6.05 -5.95
N TYR A 42 -6.59 -6.43 -5.52
CA TYR A 42 -5.34 -5.78 -5.92
C TYR A 42 -4.98 -6.12 -7.38
N ILE A 43 -5.03 -7.40 -7.75
CA ILE A 43 -4.71 -7.89 -9.10
C ILE A 43 -5.61 -7.20 -10.14
N ARG A 44 -6.92 -7.12 -9.89
CA ARG A 44 -7.88 -6.43 -10.78
C ARG A 44 -7.59 -4.95 -11.02
N LYS A 45 -6.76 -4.32 -10.17
CA LYS A 45 -6.37 -2.91 -10.27
C LYS A 45 -4.96 -2.74 -10.86
N CYS A 46 -4.25 -3.83 -11.12
CA CYS A 46 -2.91 -3.75 -11.69
C CYS A 46 -3.00 -3.37 -13.17
N ILE A 47 -2.12 -2.48 -13.60
CA ILE A 47 -1.99 -2.12 -15.02
C ILE A 47 -1.64 -3.42 -15.76
N TYR A 48 -2.33 -3.68 -16.88
CA TYR A 48 -2.21 -4.91 -17.68
C TYR A 48 -2.84 -6.18 -17.08
N SER A 49 -3.53 -6.10 -15.93
CA SER A 49 -4.26 -7.27 -15.41
C SER A 49 -5.41 -7.72 -16.33
N ASN A 50 -5.85 -6.88 -17.26
CA ASN A 50 -6.81 -7.26 -18.30
C ASN A 50 -6.20 -8.14 -19.40
N LEU A 51 -4.87 -8.20 -19.49
CA LEU A 51 -4.15 -9.08 -20.42
C LEU A 51 -3.97 -10.50 -19.86
N ILE A 52 -4.20 -10.69 -18.56
CA ILE A 52 -4.04 -11.98 -17.88
C ILE A 52 -5.32 -12.26 -17.09
N LYS A 53 -6.06 -13.30 -17.48
CA LYS A 53 -7.19 -13.77 -16.68
C LYS A 53 -6.66 -14.64 -15.56
N PHE A 54 -6.61 -14.08 -14.36
CA PHE A 54 -6.28 -14.84 -13.16
C PHE A 54 -7.51 -15.59 -12.66
N GLU A 55 -7.46 -16.91 -12.67
CA GLU A 55 -8.47 -17.75 -12.05
C GLU A 55 -8.36 -17.68 -10.51
N PRO A 56 -9.47 -17.84 -9.76
CA PRO A 56 -9.45 -17.80 -8.29
C PRO A 56 -8.44 -18.76 -7.65
N GLU A 57 -8.26 -19.94 -8.24
CA GLU A 57 -7.35 -21.00 -7.79
C GLU A 57 -5.88 -20.58 -7.93
N GLU A 58 -5.56 -19.83 -8.99
CA GLU A 58 -4.21 -19.28 -9.19
C GLU A 58 -3.91 -18.21 -8.13
N ILE A 59 -4.88 -17.32 -7.87
CA ILE A 59 -4.76 -16.30 -6.81
C ILE A 59 -4.54 -16.96 -5.45
N ASN A 60 -5.31 -18.01 -5.13
CA ASN A 60 -5.15 -18.78 -3.90
C ASN A 60 -3.74 -19.39 -3.79
N SER A 61 -3.24 -19.98 -4.87
CA SER A 61 -1.91 -20.58 -4.94
C SER A 61 -0.80 -19.54 -4.73
N TYR A 62 -0.90 -18.37 -5.37
CA TYR A 62 0.07 -17.28 -5.17
C TYR A 62 0.08 -16.76 -3.73
N VAL A 63 -1.09 -16.63 -3.12
CA VAL A 63 -1.23 -16.18 -1.74
C VAL A 63 -0.61 -17.21 -0.80
N TYR A 64 -0.84 -18.50 -1.02
CA TYR A 64 -0.27 -19.58 -0.22
C TYR A 64 1.27 -19.61 -0.32
N ILE A 65 1.83 -19.56 -1.53
CA ILE A 65 3.29 -19.53 -1.75
C ILE A 65 3.91 -18.29 -1.07
N SER A 66 3.28 -17.12 -1.27
CA SER A 66 3.72 -15.88 -0.64
C SER A 66 3.65 -15.95 0.89
N PHE A 67 2.66 -16.68 1.43
CA PHE A 67 2.48 -16.86 2.85
C PHE A 67 3.59 -17.73 3.45
N LEU A 68 3.89 -18.90 2.84
CA LEU A 68 4.99 -19.76 3.29
C LEU A 68 6.29 -18.98 3.33
N LYS A 69 6.61 -18.29 2.21
CA LYS A 69 7.79 -17.43 2.13
C LYS A 69 7.78 -16.34 3.20
N ALA A 70 6.63 -15.69 3.43
CA ALA A 70 6.50 -14.66 4.45
C ALA A 70 6.85 -15.19 5.84
N VAL A 71 6.27 -16.31 6.25
CA VAL A 71 6.51 -16.88 7.58
C VAL A 71 7.97 -17.33 7.71
N GLU A 72 8.58 -17.85 6.66
CA GLU A 72 9.99 -18.28 6.69
C GLU A 72 10.99 -17.12 6.77
N THR A 73 10.75 -16.02 6.05
CA THR A 73 11.74 -14.97 5.87
C THR A 73 11.49 -13.70 6.70
N TYR A 74 10.34 -13.60 7.37
CA TYR A 74 10.02 -12.43 8.19
C TYR A 74 10.94 -12.32 9.40
N LYS A 75 11.59 -11.16 9.56
CA LYS A 75 12.50 -10.87 10.68
C LYS A 75 11.75 -10.12 11.78
N ILE A 76 11.70 -10.70 12.98
CA ILE A 76 10.93 -10.17 14.12
C ILE A 76 11.68 -9.08 14.91
N SER A 77 12.97 -8.84 14.63
CA SER A 77 13.74 -7.77 15.28
C SER A 77 14.96 -7.30 14.47
N GLY A 78 15.22 -5.99 14.55
CA GLY A 78 16.37 -5.23 14.06
C GLY A 78 16.14 -3.74 14.36
N GLU A 79 17.20 -2.94 14.59
CA GLU A 79 17.18 -1.55 15.09
C GLU A 79 16.28 -0.56 14.31
N LYS A 80 15.80 -0.95 13.13
CA LYS A 80 14.74 -0.25 12.41
C LYS A 80 13.55 -1.18 12.32
N ARG A 81 12.44 -0.87 13.00
CA ARG A 81 11.15 -1.58 12.86
C ARG A 81 10.76 -1.67 11.39
N SER A 82 11.13 -2.76 10.71
CA SER A 82 10.57 -3.09 9.41
C SER A 82 9.14 -3.55 9.65
N MET A 83 8.22 -3.02 8.83
CA MET A 83 6.77 -3.26 8.75
C MET A 83 6.17 -4.49 9.47
N SER A 84 4.90 -4.38 9.91
CA SER A 84 4.16 -5.53 10.48
C SER A 84 4.10 -6.74 9.54
N PHE A 85 4.02 -7.95 10.10
CA PHE A 85 3.95 -9.20 9.35
C PHE A 85 2.87 -9.18 8.25
N LYS A 86 1.66 -8.70 8.58
CA LYS A 86 0.58 -8.52 7.60
C LYS A 86 1.04 -7.69 6.39
N ASN A 87 1.69 -6.55 6.64
CA ASN A 87 2.13 -5.68 5.56
C ASN A 87 3.29 -6.31 4.78
N TYR A 88 4.19 -7.02 5.45
CA TYR A 88 5.28 -7.76 4.80
C TYR A 88 4.74 -8.85 3.87
N PHE A 89 3.85 -9.69 4.40
CA PHE A 89 3.15 -10.72 3.64
C PHE A 89 2.43 -10.15 2.42
N TYR A 90 1.69 -9.05 2.58
CA TYR A 90 0.98 -8.42 1.47
C TYR A 90 1.94 -7.85 0.42
N GLN A 91 3.15 -7.40 0.79
CA GLN A 91 4.17 -7.00 -0.20
C GLN A 91 4.70 -8.19 -0.97
N LEU A 92 4.89 -9.35 -0.34
CA LEU A 92 5.31 -10.56 -1.04
C LEU A 92 4.26 -11.00 -2.07
N ILE A 93 2.97 -10.92 -1.74
CA ILE A 93 1.89 -11.17 -2.72
C ILE A 93 2.05 -10.24 -3.93
N LYS A 94 2.26 -8.93 -3.71
CA LYS A 94 2.45 -7.99 -4.83
C LYS A 94 3.66 -8.33 -5.69
N TYR A 95 4.78 -8.64 -5.05
CA TYR A 95 6.02 -8.99 -5.74
C TYR A 95 5.81 -10.22 -6.62
N GLN A 96 5.16 -11.26 -6.09
CA GLN A 96 4.85 -12.47 -6.84
C GLN A 96 3.92 -12.15 -8.02
N THR A 97 2.85 -11.38 -7.79
CA THR A 97 1.94 -10.94 -8.86
C THR A 97 2.69 -10.18 -9.97
N TYR A 98 3.56 -9.22 -9.64
CA TYR A 98 4.32 -8.49 -10.65
C TYR A 98 5.34 -9.37 -11.37
N SER A 99 5.98 -10.30 -10.67
CA SER A 99 6.89 -11.27 -11.28
C SER A 99 6.17 -12.11 -12.33
N GLU A 100 4.97 -12.57 -12.01
CA GLU A 100 4.15 -13.36 -12.94
C GLU A 100 3.69 -12.53 -14.14
N ILE A 101 3.14 -11.34 -13.87
CA ILE A 101 2.74 -10.41 -14.94
C ILE A 101 3.93 -10.15 -15.87
N ARG A 102 5.14 -9.95 -15.32
CA ARG A 102 6.35 -9.73 -16.11
C ARG A 102 6.80 -10.97 -16.89
N GLY A 103 6.56 -12.17 -16.37
CA GLY A 103 6.86 -13.43 -17.05
C GLY A 103 6.01 -13.64 -18.30
N TYR A 104 4.71 -13.30 -18.23
CA TYR A 104 3.81 -13.38 -19.39
C TYR A 104 3.82 -12.13 -20.27
N PHE A 105 4.16 -10.98 -19.70
CA PHE A 105 4.26 -9.74 -20.44
C PHE A 105 5.55 -9.75 -21.26
N ASN A 106 5.42 -10.08 -22.55
CA ASN A 106 6.52 -9.99 -23.50
C ASN A 106 6.85 -8.52 -23.80
N TRP A 107 7.47 -7.80 -22.87
CA TRP A 107 7.84 -6.40 -23.05
C TRP A 107 8.76 -6.16 -24.26
N GLN A 108 9.41 -7.22 -24.80
CA GLN A 108 10.28 -7.15 -25.96
C GLN A 108 9.51 -6.85 -27.26
N ILE A 109 8.20 -7.10 -27.31
CA ILE A 109 7.36 -6.69 -28.46
C ILE A 109 7.08 -5.19 -28.51
N ILE A 110 7.33 -4.45 -27.41
CA ILE A 110 7.16 -3.00 -27.37
C ILE A 110 8.51 -2.34 -27.73
N PRO A 111 8.64 -1.70 -28.90
CA PRO A 111 9.90 -1.11 -29.32
C PRO A 111 10.39 -0.08 -28.30
N LYS A 112 11.66 -0.16 -27.90
CA LYS A 112 12.31 0.76 -26.94
C LYS A 112 11.64 0.83 -25.55
N TYR A 113 10.90 -0.21 -25.11
CA TYR A 113 10.22 -0.24 -23.81
C TYR A 113 11.11 0.19 -22.63
N ALA A 114 12.33 -0.35 -22.54
CA ALA A 114 13.26 -0.01 -21.46
C ALA A 114 13.67 1.47 -21.46
N GLU A 115 13.80 2.09 -22.64
CA GLU A 115 14.07 3.52 -22.78
C GLU A 115 12.86 4.36 -22.36
N MET A 116 11.65 3.93 -22.75
CA MET A 116 10.40 4.58 -22.36
C MET A 116 10.16 4.53 -20.85
N CYS A 117 10.43 3.40 -20.20
CA CYS A 117 10.35 3.29 -18.74
C CYS A 117 11.34 4.24 -18.05
N LYS A 118 12.60 4.27 -18.50
CA LYS A 118 13.61 5.20 -17.97
C LYS A 118 13.23 6.66 -18.17
N ARG A 119 12.62 7.01 -19.31
CA ARG A 119 12.09 8.37 -19.56
C ARG A 119 10.96 8.68 -18.59
N TYR A 120 9.98 7.79 -18.44
CA TYR A 120 8.87 7.97 -17.52
C TYR A 120 9.33 8.14 -16.06
N GLU A 121 10.30 7.35 -15.61
CA GLU A 121 10.90 7.48 -14.28
C GLU A 121 11.58 8.85 -14.10
N LYS A 122 12.41 9.26 -15.07
CA LYS A 122 13.07 10.59 -15.06
C LYS A 122 12.09 11.75 -15.13
N ASP A 123 10.99 11.60 -15.87
CA ASP A 123 9.95 12.63 -15.98
C ASP A 123 9.19 12.76 -14.65
N ALA A 124 8.86 11.63 -14.02
CA ALA A 124 8.21 11.60 -12.72
C ALA A 124 9.11 12.10 -11.57
N GLU A 125 10.43 11.89 -11.65
CA GLU A 125 11.41 12.48 -10.73
C GLU A 125 11.49 13.98 -10.93
N ARG A 126 11.69 14.45 -12.18
CA ARG A 126 11.74 15.89 -12.50
C ARG A 126 10.47 16.64 -12.09
N GLU A 127 9.29 16.08 -12.36
CA GLU A 127 8.02 16.69 -11.96
C GLU A 127 7.94 16.85 -10.44
N ARG A 128 8.40 15.85 -9.69
CA ARG A 128 8.41 15.89 -8.23
C ARG A 128 9.39 16.94 -7.71
N ASP A 129 10.60 16.98 -8.24
CA ASP A 129 11.63 17.94 -7.81
C ASP A 129 11.17 19.38 -8.06
N MET A 130 10.58 19.65 -9.25
CA MET A 130 9.98 20.95 -9.55
C MET A 130 8.88 21.34 -8.57
N TRP A 131 7.99 20.41 -8.22
CA TRP A 131 6.93 20.69 -7.25
C TRP A 131 7.47 20.87 -5.84
N GLU A 132 8.50 20.14 -5.45
CA GLU A 132 9.15 20.29 -4.15
C GLU A 132 9.84 21.66 -4.02
N GLU A 133 10.56 22.10 -5.05
CA GLU A 133 11.15 23.44 -5.12
C GLU A 133 10.08 24.53 -5.07
N LYS A 134 9.02 24.40 -5.89
CA LYS A 134 7.90 25.35 -5.88
C LYS A 134 7.23 25.42 -4.51
N ALA A 135 7.02 24.27 -3.86
CA ALA A 135 6.45 24.19 -2.53
C ALA A 135 7.37 24.77 -1.44
N LYS A 136 8.67 24.95 -1.69
CA LYS A 136 9.61 25.69 -0.80
C LYS A 136 9.41 27.18 -0.83
N SER A 137 9.00 27.74 -1.97
CA SER A 137 8.73 29.17 -2.10
C SER A 137 7.28 29.59 -1.77
N MET A 138 6.36 28.64 -1.60
CA MET A 138 4.95 28.93 -1.34
C MET A 138 4.67 29.12 0.15
N ASP A 139 3.80 30.07 0.47
CA ASP A 139 3.22 30.16 1.81
C ASP A 139 2.26 28.99 2.09
N VAL A 140 1.98 28.76 3.38
CA VAL A 140 1.19 27.61 3.83
C VAL A 140 -0.24 27.64 3.28
N VAL A 141 -0.85 28.82 3.12
CA VAL A 141 -2.24 28.94 2.65
C VAL A 141 -2.31 28.55 1.18
N SER A 142 -1.46 29.15 0.35
CA SER A 142 -1.38 28.83 -1.09
C SER A 142 -1.08 27.34 -1.32
N LEU A 143 -0.19 26.76 -0.51
CA LEU A 143 0.15 25.35 -0.62
C LEU A 143 -1.01 24.43 -0.22
N CYS A 144 -1.77 24.79 0.82
CA CYS A 144 -2.98 24.07 1.20
C CYS A 144 -4.05 24.11 0.10
N GLU A 145 -4.20 25.24 -0.59
CA GLU A 145 -5.14 25.35 -1.72
C GLU A 145 -4.75 24.45 -2.89
N GLU A 146 -3.46 24.43 -3.26
CA GLU A 146 -2.98 23.56 -4.33
C GLU A 146 -3.11 22.07 -3.97
N ILE A 147 -2.84 21.70 -2.71
CA ILE A 147 -3.10 20.35 -2.20
C ILE A 147 -4.59 20.02 -2.28
N PHE A 148 -5.47 20.94 -1.87
CA PHE A 148 -6.91 20.73 -1.93
C PHE A 148 -7.40 20.51 -3.36
N LYS A 149 -7.00 21.36 -4.31
CA LYS A 149 -7.33 21.21 -5.74
C LYS A 149 -6.83 19.87 -6.29
N PHE A 150 -5.60 19.49 -5.96
CA PHE A 150 -5.03 18.20 -6.36
C PHE A 150 -5.83 17.01 -5.82
N LEU A 151 -6.18 17.02 -4.53
CA LEU A 151 -6.97 15.96 -3.92
C LEU A 151 -8.39 15.92 -4.50
N LEU A 152 -8.98 17.08 -4.78
CA LEU A 152 -10.31 17.19 -5.38
C LEU A 152 -10.34 16.53 -6.77
N GLY A 153 -9.31 16.77 -7.59
CA GLY A 153 -9.14 16.11 -8.89
C GLY A 153 -8.88 14.59 -8.81
N LYS A 154 -8.58 14.05 -7.62
CA LYS A 154 -8.44 12.60 -7.40
C LYS A 154 -9.69 11.97 -6.83
N ASN A 155 -10.25 12.57 -5.78
CA ASN A 155 -11.44 12.08 -5.09
C ASN A 155 -11.98 13.16 -4.13
N GLU A 156 -13.26 13.46 -4.25
CA GLU A 156 -13.91 14.49 -3.45
C GLU A 156 -13.87 14.21 -1.93
N THR A 157 -14.02 12.95 -1.51
CA THR A 157 -13.93 12.57 -0.10
C THR A 157 -12.53 12.84 0.46
N TYR A 158 -11.47 12.65 -0.32
CA TYR A 158 -10.10 12.96 0.12
C TYR A 158 -9.92 14.46 0.36
N ALA A 159 -10.44 15.29 -0.55
CA ALA A 159 -10.40 16.73 -0.41
C ALA A 159 -11.18 17.21 0.83
N LYS A 160 -12.38 16.63 1.08
CA LYS A 160 -13.18 16.92 2.28
C LYS A 160 -12.46 16.52 3.57
N VAL A 161 -11.88 15.32 3.64
CA VAL A 161 -11.09 14.87 4.80
C VAL A 161 -9.92 15.81 5.05
N PHE A 162 -9.17 16.18 4.01
CA PHE A 162 -8.05 17.11 4.13
C PHE A 162 -8.52 18.49 4.65
N LYS A 163 -9.59 19.05 4.08
CA LYS A 163 -10.15 20.34 4.51
C LYS A 163 -10.57 20.32 5.98
N TYR A 164 -11.34 19.33 6.42
CA TYR A 164 -11.74 19.24 7.83
C TYR A 164 -10.54 19.10 8.78
N LYS A 165 -9.47 18.46 8.30
CA LYS A 165 -8.26 18.29 9.09
C LYS A 165 -7.45 19.55 9.24
N MET A 166 -7.30 20.32 8.16
CA MET A 166 -6.69 21.64 8.20
C MET A 166 -7.51 22.63 9.05
N SER A 167 -8.84 22.46 9.08
CA SER A 167 -9.72 23.24 9.96
C SER A 167 -9.77 22.75 11.42
N GLY A 168 -8.93 21.79 11.81
CA GLY A 168 -8.79 21.35 13.21
C GLY A 168 -9.91 20.43 13.74
N TYR A 169 -10.74 19.85 12.88
CA TYR A 169 -11.81 18.95 13.34
C TYR A 169 -11.26 17.66 13.97
N LYS A 170 -11.87 17.24 15.08
CA LYS A 170 -11.60 15.94 15.72
C LYS A 170 -11.99 14.79 14.79
N ASN A 171 -11.28 13.68 14.89
CA ASN A 171 -11.54 12.47 14.08
C ASN A 171 -12.99 11.98 14.21
N SER A 172 -13.57 12.03 15.40
CA SER A 172 -14.96 11.62 15.64
C SER A 172 -15.95 12.42 14.80
N VAL A 173 -15.78 13.74 14.77
CA VAL A 173 -16.66 14.66 14.02
C VAL A 173 -16.50 14.46 12.52
N ILE A 174 -15.29 14.16 12.04
CA ILE A 174 -15.04 13.87 10.63
C ILE A 174 -15.70 12.55 10.23
N CYS A 175 -15.55 11.51 11.07
CA CYS A 175 -16.20 10.22 10.87
C CYS A 175 -17.72 10.38 10.77
N GLU A 176 -18.33 11.16 11.66
CA GLU A 176 -19.76 11.45 11.67
C GLU A 176 -20.19 12.20 10.40
N LYS A 177 -19.56 13.34 10.09
CA LYS A 177 -19.91 14.16 8.92
C LYS A 177 -19.76 13.44 7.58
N LEU A 178 -18.85 12.49 7.49
CA LEU A 178 -18.56 11.77 6.24
C LEU A 178 -19.09 10.33 6.23
N GLY A 179 -19.77 9.88 7.28
CA GLY A 179 -20.26 8.50 7.40
C GLY A 179 -19.14 7.45 7.35
N LEU A 180 -17.95 7.78 7.88
CA LEU A 180 -16.77 6.92 7.84
C LEU A 180 -16.56 6.21 9.18
N SER A 181 -16.13 4.95 9.12
CA SER A 181 -15.62 4.28 10.32
C SER A 181 -14.24 4.82 10.72
N PRO A 182 -13.86 4.78 12.01
CA PRO A 182 -12.54 5.25 12.46
C PRO A 182 -11.36 4.60 11.72
N ASN A 183 -11.47 3.31 11.41
CA ASN A 183 -10.46 2.58 10.65
C ASN A 183 -10.36 3.07 9.21
N SER A 184 -11.50 3.37 8.57
CA SER A 184 -11.54 3.89 7.21
C SER A 184 -10.94 5.29 7.15
N LEU A 185 -11.28 6.16 8.10
CA LEU A 185 -10.68 7.49 8.19
C LEU A 185 -9.17 7.41 8.39
N LYS A 186 -8.68 6.52 9.28
CA LYS A 186 -7.25 6.32 9.51
C LYS A 186 -6.52 5.87 8.24
N ALA A 187 -7.06 4.86 7.54
CA ALA A 187 -6.49 4.39 6.29
C ALA A 187 -6.49 5.49 5.21
N MET A 188 -7.57 6.27 5.13
CA MET A 188 -7.70 7.37 4.19
C MET A 188 -6.70 8.49 4.46
N CYS A 189 -6.50 8.89 5.73
CA CYS A 189 -5.50 9.89 6.10
C CYS A 189 -4.09 9.44 5.69
N GLN A 190 -3.73 8.18 5.93
CA GLN A 190 -2.44 7.63 5.52
C GLN A 190 -2.26 7.65 4.00
N TYR A 191 -3.33 7.35 3.26
CA TYR A 191 -3.30 7.41 1.80
C TYR A 191 -3.18 8.84 1.27
N ILE A 192 -3.90 9.80 1.86
CA ILE A 192 -3.78 11.23 1.55
C ILE A 192 -2.36 11.71 1.80
N LYS A 193 -1.76 11.37 2.96
CA LYS A 193 -0.35 11.68 3.27
C LYS A 193 0.60 11.16 2.19
N LYS A 194 0.40 9.91 1.76
CA LYS A 194 1.19 9.32 0.67
C LYS A 194 1.02 10.06 -0.66
N LEU A 195 -0.20 10.46 -1.02
CA LEU A 195 -0.47 11.19 -2.26
C LEU A 195 0.20 12.55 -2.28
N ILE A 196 0.14 13.27 -1.17
CA ILE A 196 0.75 14.60 -1.04
C ILE A 196 2.28 14.49 -1.08
N LEU A 197 2.87 13.57 -0.30
CA LEU A 197 4.31 13.32 -0.35
C LEU A 197 4.78 13.00 -1.78
N LYS A 198 4.03 12.15 -2.50
CA LYS A 198 4.40 11.75 -3.85
C LYS A 198 4.43 12.92 -4.83
N LYS A 199 3.51 13.89 -4.70
CA LYS A 199 3.39 15.01 -5.63
C LYS A 199 4.22 16.23 -5.21
N PHE A 200 4.21 16.58 -3.94
CA PHE A 200 4.75 17.85 -3.44
C PHE A 200 6.06 17.68 -2.64
N GLY A 201 6.52 16.45 -2.39
CA GLY A 201 7.73 16.20 -1.60
C GLY A 201 7.63 16.57 -0.11
N ARG A 202 6.46 17.03 0.34
CA ARG A 202 6.23 17.65 1.66
C ARG A 202 5.24 16.84 2.50
N ILE A 203 5.56 16.65 3.79
CA ILE A 203 4.67 16.05 4.82
C ILE A 203 4.46 16.97 6.02
N ASP A 204 5.34 17.95 6.20
CA ASP A 204 5.35 18.96 7.26
C ASP A 204 4.01 19.71 7.44
N ILE A 205 3.17 19.74 6.41
CA ILE A 205 1.86 20.41 6.40
C ILE A 205 0.73 19.48 6.90
N LEU A 206 1.06 18.23 7.26
CA LEU A 206 0.06 17.17 7.41
C LEU A 206 0.00 16.55 8.81
N PHE A 207 -1.05 16.97 9.53
CA PHE A 207 -1.64 16.36 10.74
C PHE A 207 -0.70 16.15 11.92
#